data_AF-A0A3C0DMT6-F1
#
_entry.id   AF-A0A3C0DMT6-F1
#
_cell.length_a   1.000
_cell.length_b   1.000
_cell.length_c   1.000
_cell.angle_alpha   90.00
_cell.angle_beta   90.00
_cell.angle_gamma   90.00
#
_symmetry.space_group_name_H-M   'P 1'
#
loop_
_entity.id
_entity.type
_entity.pdbx_description
1 polymer ?
#
loop_
_entity_poly.entity_id
_entity_poly.type
_entity_poly.pdbx_seq_one_letter_code
_entity_poly.pdbx_strand_id
1 'polypeptide(L)'
;MSTTKQLRSLYYDEPELTGLAQQLCDTRGRLNPTSIGWSRQPLHHCNLSGHWARKKRWNYWCAADQTRLFSVTVSNLDYAAMIFAYYLDFQTLRFHEQSLIIPCQA
;
A
#
# COMPACT_ATOMS: atom_id res chain seq x y z
N MET A 1 10.78 -25.99 -27.32
CA MET A 1 11.86 -26.11 -26.33
C MET A 1 12.05 -24.74 -25.68
N SER A 2 11.91 -24.70 -24.36
CA SER A 2 11.61 -23.55 -23.52
C SER A 2 12.75 -22.52 -23.43
N THR A 3 12.45 -21.25 -23.67
CA THR A 3 13.33 -20.11 -23.38
C THR A 3 13.12 -19.68 -21.93
N THR A 4 13.84 -20.31 -21.01
CA THR A 4 13.85 -19.91 -19.60
C THR A 4 14.50 -18.53 -19.49
N LYS A 5 13.69 -17.48 -19.33
CA LYS A 5 14.15 -16.13 -19.01
C LYS A 5 14.86 -16.20 -17.65
N GLN A 6 16.18 -16.05 -17.66
CA GLN A 6 17.01 -15.96 -16.46
C GLN A 6 16.45 -14.85 -15.56
N LEU A 7 15.87 -15.23 -14.41
CA LEU A 7 15.48 -14.28 -13.37
C LEU A 7 16.77 -13.71 -12.79
N ARG A 8 17.19 -12.54 -13.29
CA ARG A 8 18.19 -11.70 -12.63
C ARG A 8 17.75 -11.53 -11.17
N SER A 9 18.67 -11.68 -10.23
CA SER A 9 18.40 -11.62 -8.79
C SER A 9 17.50 -10.43 -8.45
N LEU A 10 16.24 -10.70 -8.07
CA LEU A 10 15.23 -9.71 -7.69
C LEU A 10 15.48 -9.12 -6.28
N TYR A 11 16.74 -9.08 -5.84
CA TYR A 11 17.10 -8.38 -4.61
C TYR A 11 17.38 -6.93 -4.97
N TYR A 12 16.37 -6.09 -4.79
CA TYR A 12 16.55 -4.64 -4.76
C TYR A 12 17.14 -4.29 -3.39
N ASP A 13 18.40 -3.88 -3.38
CA ASP A 13 19.07 -3.37 -2.17
C ASP A 13 18.65 -1.92 -1.97
N GLU A 14 17.44 -1.72 -1.43
CA GLU A 14 16.93 -0.39 -1.07
C GLU A 14 17.38 -0.02 0.34
N PRO A 15 17.88 1.22 0.56
CA PRO A 15 18.38 1.62 1.86
C PRO A 15 17.24 1.78 2.87
N GLU A 16 17.52 1.50 4.14
CA GLU A 16 16.64 1.89 5.23
C GLU A 16 16.75 3.39 5.48
N LEU A 17 15.64 4.11 5.39
CA LEU A 17 15.53 5.49 5.80
C LEU A 17 15.43 5.57 7.32
N THR A 18 16.32 6.35 7.92
CA THR A 18 16.33 6.65 9.35
C THR A 18 16.36 8.16 9.55
N GLY A 19 15.75 8.67 10.62
CA GLY A 19 15.73 10.11 10.93
C GLY A 19 14.43 10.81 10.55
N LEU A 20 14.54 11.96 9.86
CA LEU A 20 13.42 12.86 9.57
C LEU A 20 12.50 12.32 8.47
N ALA A 21 11.24 12.79 8.48
CA ALA A 21 10.28 12.45 7.44
C ALA A 21 10.69 13.03 6.08
N GLN A 22 10.68 12.19 5.04
CA GLN A 22 11.10 12.51 3.69
C GLN A 22 9.88 12.83 2.81
N GLN A 23 9.92 13.98 2.13
CA GLN A 23 8.94 14.30 1.09
C GLN A 23 9.13 13.36 -0.10
N LEU A 24 8.07 12.67 -0.52
CA LEU A 24 8.11 11.76 -1.67
C LEU A 24 8.41 12.50 -2.98
N CYS A 25 7.85 13.70 -3.12
CA CYS A 25 8.02 14.54 -4.29
C CYS A 25 8.75 15.84 -3.95
N ASP A 26 9.63 16.29 -4.86
CA ASP A 26 10.23 17.62 -4.80
C ASP A 26 9.21 18.73 -5.15
N THR A 27 9.64 19.99 -5.07
CA THR A 27 8.78 21.15 -5.38
C THR A 27 8.32 21.21 -6.85
N ARG A 28 8.92 20.40 -7.74
CA ARG A 28 8.56 20.27 -9.15
C ARG A 28 7.66 19.05 -9.41
N GLY A 29 7.28 18.30 -8.36
CA GLY A 29 6.45 17.10 -8.46
C GLY A 29 7.19 15.85 -8.95
N ARG A 30 8.54 15.86 -8.97
CA ARG A 30 9.36 14.69 -9.33
C ARG A 30 9.67 13.87 -8.09
N LEU A 31 9.92 12.57 -8.27
CA LEU A 31 10.37 11.71 -7.17
C LEU A 31 11.64 12.29 -6.53
N ASN A 32 11.60 12.51 -5.22
CA ASN A 32 12.74 12.97 -4.46
C ASN A 32 13.72 11.81 -4.27
N PRO A 33 14.98 11.88 -4.76
CA PRO A 33 15.93 10.78 -4.61
C PRO A 33 16.21 10.41 -3.15
N THR A 34 16.07 11.37 -2.23
CA THR A 34 16.30 11.14 -0.80
C THR A 34 15.15 10.41 -0.10
N SER A 35 14.00 10.23 -0.75
CA SER A 35 12.87 9.43 -0.24
C SER A 35 12.85 8.00 -0.77
N ILE A 36 13.84 7.61 -1.57
CA ILE A 36 13.97 6.24 -2.11
C ILE A 36 14.54 5.34 -1.00
N GLY A 37 13.81 4.31 -0.63
CA GLY A 37 14.16 3.41 0.46
C GLY A 37 12.92 2.89 1.19
N TRP A 38 13.15 2.11 2.24
CA TRP A 38 12.10 1.60 3.14
C TRP A 38 12.29 2.17 4.55
N SER A 39 11.25 2.17 5.37
CA SER A 39 11.35 2.64 6.77
C SER A 39 10.53 1.76 7.71
N ARG A 40 11.04 1.55 8.94
CA ARG A 40 10.34 0.79 10.01
C ARG A 40 9.23 1.57 10.69
N GLN A 41 9.26 2.89 10.55
CA GLN A 41 8.28 3.84 11.05
C GLN A 41 7.82 4.70 9.87
N PRO A 42 6.63 5.34 9.93
CA PRO A 42 6.10 6.10 8.80
C PRO A 42 6.90 7.38 8.54
N LEU A 43 8.02 7.27 7.81
CA LEU A 43 8.89 8.39 7.45
C LEU A 43 8.59 8.97 6.05
N HIS A 44 7.79 8.30 5.22
CA HIS A 44 7.43 8.83 3.90
C HIS A 44 6.24 9.77 3.99
N HIS A 45 6.46 11.05 3.66
CA HIS A 45 5.37 12.00 3.46
C HIS A 45 4.97 12.02 1.97
N CYS A 46 3.90 11.29 1.65
CA CYS A 46 3.38 11.13 0.28
C CYS A 46 2.62 12.39 -0.19
N ASN A 47 3.34 13.46 -0.50
CA ASN A 47 2.85 14.77 -0.94
C ASN A 47 2.42 14.83 -2.43
N LEU A 48 1.77 13.77 -2.94
CA LEU A 48 1.28 13.73 -4.33
C LEU A 48 0.18 14.79 -4.57
N SER A 49 0.34 15.58 -5.63
CA SER A 49 -0.59 16.65 -6.04
C SER A 49 -0.79 16.73 -7.55
N GLY A 50 -1.86 17.39 -8.00
CA GLY A 50 -2.03 17.86 -9.39
C GLY A 50 -3.06 17.12 -10.23
N HIS A 51 -3.18 15.79 -10.12
CA HIS A 51 -4.06 15.00 -10.99
C HIS A 51 -5.26 14.43 -10.25
N TRP A 52 -6.45 14.96 -10.55
CA TRP A 52 -7.72 14.46 -10.04
C TRP A 52 -7.91 12.97 -10.37
N ALA A 53 -8.43 12.21 -9.41
CA ALA A 53 -8.74 10.77 -9.54
C ALA A 53 -7.51 9.88 -9.86
N ARG A 54 -6.28 10.35 -9.58
CA ARG A 54 -5.04 9.58 -9.80
C ARG A 54 -4.33 9.21 -8.51
N LYS A 55 -4.63 9.87 -7.39
CA LYS A 55 -4.02 9.55 -6.10
C LYS A 55 -4.84 8.48 -5.39
N LYS A 56 -4.15 7.49 -4.86
CA LYS A 56 -4.73 6.44 -4.02
C LYS A 56 -3.96 6.42 -2.71
N ARG A 57 -4.69 6.49 -1.61
CA ARG A 57 -4.14 6.37 -0.25
C ARG A 57 -4.87 5.24 0.43
N TRP A 58 -4.15 4.30 1.02
CA TRP A 58 -4.77 3.24 1.81
C TRP A 58 -3.95 2.95 3.05
N ASN A 59 -4.64 2.55 4.11
CA ASN A 59 -4.04 1.84 5.22
C ASN A 59 -4.54 0.40 5.16
N TYR A 60 -3.60 -0.52 5.31
CA TYR A 60 -3.84 -1.96 5.30
C TYR A 60 -3.36 -2.52 6.62
N TRP A 61 -4.24 -3.24 7.30
CA TRP A 61 -3.89 -4.01 8.48
C TRP A 61 -4.27 -5.45 8.24
N CYS A 62 -3.36 -6.36 8.56
CA CYS A 62 -3.60 -7.79 8.51
C CYS A 62 -3.01 -8.42 9.76
N ALA A 63 -3.84 -9.20 10.43
CA ALA A 63 -3.46 -10.02 11.56
C ALA A 63 -3.82 -11.47 11.23
N ALA A 64 -2.87 -12.37 11.39
CA ALA A 64 -3.07 -13.79 11.19
C ALA A 64 -2.47 -14.57 12.35
N ASP A 65 -3.18 -15.64 12.74
CA ASP A 65 -2.68 -16.67 13.63
C ASP A 65 -2.70 -18.04 12.92
N GLN A 66 -2.51 -19.13 13.65
CA GLN A 66 -2.47 -20.48 13.08
C GLN A 66 -3.83 -20.96 12.53
N THR A 67 -4.92 -20.28 12.88
CA THR A 67 -6.30 -20.70 12.62
C THR A 67 -7.11 -19.68 11.83
N ARG A 68 -6.73 -18.40 11.87
CA ARG A 68 -7.53 -17.29 11.35
C ARG A 68 -6.66 -16.23 10.72
N LEU A 69 -7.25 -15.55 9.74
CA LEU A 69 -6.72 -14.33 9.16
C LEU A 69 -7.83 -13.29 9.14
N PHE A 70 -7.53 -12.10 9.67
CA PHE A 70 -8.36 -10.92 9.55
C PHE A 70 -7.57 -9.82 8.87
N SER A 71 -8.20 -9.14 7.92
CA SER A 71 -7.61 -8.03 7.23
C SER A 71 -8.64 -6.95 6.99
N VAL A 72 -8.20 -5.70 7.09
CA VAL A 72 -9.02 -4.52 6.81
C VAL A 72 -8.19 -3.49 6.07
N THR A 73 -8.80 -2.94 5.04
CA THR A 73 -8.25 -1.85 4.25
C THR A 73 -9.20 -0.67 4.28
N VAL A 74 -8.66 0.51 4.59
CA VAL A 74 -9.37 1.79 4.47
C VAL A 74 -8.64 2.61 3.43
N SER A 75 -9.33 2.99 2.35
CA SER A 75 -8.72 3.70 1.23
C SER A 75 -9.51 4.94 0.80
N ASN A 76 -8.79 5.91 0.27
CA ASN A 76 -9.29 7.13 -0.35
C ASN A 76 -8.76 7.20 -1.79
N LEU A 77 -9.70 7.22 -2.75
CA LEU A 77 -9.47 7.20 -4.19
C LEU A 77 -9.65 8.59 -4.83
N ASP A 78 -9.56 9.65 -4.03
CA ASP A 78 -9.93 11.04 -4.35
C ASP A 78 -11.46 11.25 -4.53
N TYR A 79 -12.15 10.42 -5.30
CA TYR A 79 -13.60 10.55 -5.57
C TYR A 79 -14.49 9.60 -4.75
N ALA A 80 -13.89 8.63 -4.07
CA ALA A 80 -14.60 7.71 -3.19
C ALA A 80 -13.69 7.22 -2.07
N ALA A 81 -14.27 6.94 -0.91
CA ALA A 81 -13.67 6.07 0.07
C ALA A 81 -14.05 4.62 -0.25
N MET A 82 -13.10 3.71 -0.14
CA MET A 82 -13.36 2.27 -0.24
C MET A 82 -12.80 1.57 0.99
N ILE A 83 -13.67 0.86 1.68
CA ILE A 83 -13.35 0.08 2.88
C ILE A 83 -13.67 -1.36 2.56
N PHE A 84 -12.73 -2.26 2.79
CA PHE A 84 -13.01 -3.69 2.70
C PHE A 84 -12.37 -4.42 3.86
N ALA A 85 -13.08 -5.40 4.40
CA ALA A 85 -12.59 -6.28 5.43
C ALA A 85 -12.86 -7.72 5.02
N TYR A 86 -11.89 -8.59 5.28
CA TYR A 86 -12.10 -10.02 5.11
C TYR A 86 -11.61 -10.82 6.31
N TYR A 87 -12.32 -11.91 6.55
CA TYR A 87 -12.03 -12.89 7.57
C TYR A 87 -11.96 -14.26 6.91
N LEU A 88 -10.89 -14.99 7.19
CA LEU A 88 -10.67 -16.35 6.72
C LEU A 88 -10.38 -17.24 7.93
N ASP A 89 -11.16 -18.30 8.07
CA ASP A 89 -10.90 -19.38 9.02
C ASP A 89 -10.18 -20.53 8.28
N PHE A 90 -8.94 -20.83 8.65
CA PHE A 90 -8.11 -21.83 7.98
C PHE A 90 -8.58 -23.27 8.22
N GLN A 91 -9.28 -23.54 9.33
CA GLN A 91 -9.73 -24.89 9.66
C GLN A 91 -10.96 -25.26 8.84
N THR A 92 -11.87 -24.30 8.66
CA THR A 92 -13.14 -24.51 7.96
C THR A 92 -13.11 -24.01 6.52
N LEU A 93 -12.07 -23.26 6.13
CA LEU A 93 -11.94 -22.52 4.88
C LEU A 93 -13.10 -21.54 4.62
N ARG A 94 -13.81 -21.14 5.67
CA ARG A 94 -14.87 -20.14 5.57
C ARG A 94 -14.24 -18.79 5.36
N PHE A 95 -14.63 -18.15 4.26
CA PHE A 95 -14.22 -16.83 3.87
C PHE A 95 -15.43 -15.89 3.90
N HIS A 96 -15.28 -14.76 4.57
CA HIS A 96 -16.24 -13.68 4.52
C HIS A 96 -15.51 -12.39 4.12
N GLU A 97 -16.06 -11.69 3.14
CA GLU A 97 -15.58 -10.39 2.70
C GLU A 97 -16.75 -9.43 2.69
N GLN A 98 -16.52 -8.23 3.19
CA GLN A 98 -17.45 -7.14 3.08
C GLN A 98 -16.73 -5.89 2.60
N SER A 99 -17.31 -5.27 1.57
CA SER A 99 -16.75 -4.10 0.90
C SER A 99 -17.79 -3.00 0.82
N LEU A 100 -17.37 -1.78 1.12
CA LEU A 100 -18.18 -0.57 1.07
C LEU A 100 -17.44 0.47 0.22
N ILE A 101 -18.15 1.05 -0.74
CA ILE A 101 -17.68 2.21 -1.51
C ILE A 101 -18.60 3.37 -1.18
N ILE A 102 -18.01 4.46 -0.70
CA ILE A 102 -18.71 5.66 -0.29
C ILE A 102 -18.22 6.80 -1.20
N PRO A 103 -19.07 7.35 -2.08
CA PRO A 103 -18.71 8.52 -2.86
C PRO A 103 -18.33 9.68 -1.93
N CYS A 104 -17.21 10.34 -2.20
CA CYS A 104 -16.90 11.60 -1.54
C CYS A 104 -17.84 12.66 -2.13
N GLN A 105 -18.54 13.42 -1.30
CA GLN A 105 -19.23 14.62 -1.78
C GLN A 105 -18.16 15.57 -2.35
N ALA A 106 -18.40 16.07 -3.56
CA ALA A 106 -17.53 17.02 -4.25
C ALA A 106 -17.57 18.40 -3.59
#